data_AF-X1IR81-F1
#
_entry.id   AF-X1IR81-F1
#
_cell.length_a   1.000
_cell.length_b   1.000
_cell.length_c   1.000
_cell.angle_alpha   90.00
_cell.angle_beta   90.00
_cell.angle_gamma   90.00
#
_symmetry.space_group_name_H-M   'P 1'
#
loop_
_entity.id
_entity.type
_entity.pdbx_description
1 polymer ?
#
loop_
_entity_poly.entity_id
_entity_poly.type
_entity_poly.pdbx_seq_one_letter_code
_entity_poly.pdbx_strand_id
1 'polypeptide(L)'
;MGSAIQAIPGMSGVVSRPPAIGRVFFVDTSGLDTNNGIDPGTPFLTIEHAIGECEDDRNDYIYVLDCWDADDYPITIDKSRI
;
A
#
# COMPACT_ATOMS: atom_id res chain seq x y z
N MET A 1 34.28 21.18 39.55
CA MET A 1 34.73 21.30 38.15
C MET A 1 33.76 20.51 37.30
N GLY A 2 32.68 21.17 36.86
CA GLY A 2 31.63 20.54 36.07
C GLY A 2 32.06 20.47 34.61
N SER A 3 32.01 19.28 34.01
CA SER A 3 32.16 19.13 32.56
C SER A 3 30.77 19.04 31.96
N ALA A 4 30.37 20.09 31.25
CA ALA A 4 29.16 20.10 30.44
C ALA A 4 29.47 19.33 29.15
N ILE A 5 28.78 18.20 28.94
CA ILE A 5 28.73 17.54 27.64
C ILE A 5 27.79 18.40 26.78
N GLN A 6 28.38 19.09 25.81
CA GLN A 6 27.66 19.95 24.88
C GLN A 6 26.82 19.06 23.94
N ALA A 7 25.49 19.13 24.08
CA ALA A 7 24.57 18.46 23.15
C ALA A 7 24.77 19.06 21.75
N ILE A 8 25.04 18.23 20.75
CA ILE A 8 25.10 18.63 19.34
C ILE A 8 23.66 18.82 18.85
N PRO A 9 23.20 20.04 18.54
CA PRO A 9 21.87 20.26 17.98
C PRO A 9 21.92 19.89 16.50
N GLY A 10 21.15 18.88 16.07
CA GLY A 10 20.98 18.64 14.63
C GLY A 10 20.70 17.21 14.18
N MET A 11 20.84 16.20 15.03
CA MET A 11 20.35 14.85 14.69
C MET A 11 18.86 14.77 15.00
N SER A 12 18.05 15.38 14.13
CA SER A 12 16.64 15.00 13.97
C SER A 12 16.65 13.53 13.56
N GLY A 13 16.53 12.65 14.54
CA GLY A 13 16.48 11.22 14.30
C GLY A 13 15.37 10.96 13.29
N VAL A 14 15.75 10.44 12.13
CA VAL A 14 14.81 9.69 11.30
C VAL A 14 14.33 8.55 12.19
N VAL A 15 13.22 8.78 12.88
CA VAL A 15 12.47 7.74 13.56
C VAL A 15 11.97 6.85 12.41
N SER A 16 12.76 5.84 12.06
CA SER A 16 12.32 4.80 11.15
C SER A 16 11.19 4.08 11.87
N ARG A 17 9.95 4.46 11.55
CA ARG A 17 8.78 3.70 11.96
C ARG A 17 9.02 2.26 11.47
N PRO A 18 8.88 1.23 12.32
CA PRO A 18 8.94 -0.13 11.84
C PRO A 18 7.94 -0.25 10.69
N PRO A 19 8.32 -0.83 9.53
CA PRO A 19 7.39 -0.98 8.41
C PRO A 19 6.14 -1.65 8.96
N ALA A 20 5.01 -0.96 8.87
CA ALA A 20 3.77 -1.51 9.39
C ALA A 20 3.43 -2.75 8.55
N ILE A 21 2.90 -3.79 9.21
CA ILE A 21 2.51 -5.03 8.54
C ILE A 21 1.56 -4.64 7.39
N GLY A 22 2.01 -4.94 6.18
CA GLY A 22 1.27 -4.68 4.97
C GLY A 22 0.02 -5.56 4.89
N ARG A 23 -1.01 -5.04 4.26
CA ARG A 23 -2.24 -5.76 3.94
C ARG A 23 -2.11 -6.36 2.55
N VAL A 24 -2.88 -7.40 2.33
CA VAL A 24 -3.02 -8.01 1.02
C VAL A 24 -4.41 -7.67 0.51
N PHE A 25 -4.48 -7.08 -0.66
CA PHE A 25 -5.71 -6.78 -1.37
C PHE A 25 -5.85 -7.69 -2.58
N PHE A 26 -7.07 -8.10 -2.88
CA PHE A 26 -7.44 -8.96 -4.00
C PHE A 26 -8.34 -8.19 -4.96
N VAL A 27 -8.05 -8.29 -6.25
CA VAL A 27 -8.79 -7.65 -7.33
C VAL A 27 -9.22 -8.71 -8.34
N ASP A 28 -10.48 -8.65 -8.76
CA ASP A 28 -11.08 -9.57 -9.71
C ASP A 28 -12.19 -8.85 -10.49
N THR A 29 -12.35 -9.15 -11.78
CA THR A 29 -13.38 -8.54 -12.64
C THR A 29 -14.81 -8.92 -12.24
N SER A 30 -14.98 -10.01 -11.49
CA SER A 30 -16.23 -10.45 -10.89
C SER A 30 -16.51 -9.83 -9.51
N GLY A 31 -15.58 -9.03 -8.98
CA GLY A 31 -15.65 -8.38 -7.67
C GLY A 31 -16.55 -7.14 -7.61
N LEU A 32 -16.49 -6.43 -6.48
CA LEU A 32 -17.20 -5.16 -6.24
C LEU A 32 -16.32 -4.23 -5.41
N ASP A 33 -16.27 -2.94 -5.75
CA ASP A 33 -15.52 -1.92 -4.96
C ASP A 33 -16.19 -1.59 -3.61
N THR A 34 -17.34 -2.20 -3.30
CA THR A 34 -17.94 -2.18 -1.96
C THR A 34 -17.51 -3.36 -1.09
N ASN A 35 -16.76 -4.31 -1.65
CA ASN A 35 -16.18 -5.42 -0.88
C ASN A 35 -15.04 -4.91 0.01
N ASN A 36 -14.51 -5.77 0.87
CA ASN A 36 -13.38 -5.42 1.72
C ASN A 36 -12.01 -5.62 1.02
N GLY A 37 -11.99 -6.37 -0.09
CA GLY A 37 -10.78 -6.69 -0.86
C GLY A 37 -9.72 -7.49 -0.11
N ILE A 38 -9.93 -7.89 1.15
CA ILE A 38 -8.93 -8.61 1.97
C ILE A 38 -9.04 -10.13 1.87
N ASP A 39 -10.13 -10.63 1.30
CA ASP A 39 -10.39 -12.05 1.07
C ASP A 39 -10.57 -12.30 -0.43
N PRO A 40 -9.97 -13.37 -0.99
CA PRO A 40 -10.12 -13.69 -2.40
C PRO A 40 -11.56 -14.02 -2.83
N GLY A 41 -12.45 -14.37 -1.90
CA GLY A 41 -13.89 -14.56 -2.16
C GLY A 41 -14.70 -13.26 -2.18
N THR A 42 -14.14 -12.15 -1.70
CA THR A 42 -14.74 -10.81 -1.78
C THR A 42 -13.72 -9.78 -2.29
N PRO A 43 -13.23 -9.94 -3.54
CA PRO A 43 -12.24 -9.05 -4.11
C PRO A 43 -12.85 -7.70 -4.50
N PHE A 44 -12.00 -6.67 -4.60
CA PHE A 44 -12.36 -5.41 -5.25
C PHE A 44 -12.58 -5.63 -6.75
N LEU A 45 -13.38 -4.75 -7.36
CA LEU A 45 -13.59 -4.78 -8.80
C LEU A 45 -12.41 -4.13 -9.54
N THR A 46 -11.84 -3.07 -8.96
CA THR A 46 -10.81 -2.27 -9.62
C THR A 46 -9.50 -2.18 -8.83
N ILE A 47 -8.39 -2.08 -9.57
CA ILE A 47 -7.07 -1.82 -8.98
C ILE A 47 -7.00 -0.39 -8.41
N GLU A 48 -7.70 0.58 -9.03
CA GLU A 48 -7.76 1.96 -8.53
C GLU A 48 -8.27 2.00 -7.09
N HIS A 49 -9.33 1.25 -6.80
CA HIS A 49 -9.86 1.14 -5.45
C HIS A 49 -8.87 0.48 -4.49
N ALA A 50 -8.21 -0.61 -4.91
CA ALA A 50 -7.18 -1.28 -4.11
C ALA A 50 -5.98 -0.38 -3.79
N ILE A 51 -5.56 0.48 -4.73
CA ILE A 51 -4.51 1.48 -4.51
C ILE A 51 -4.97 2.54 -3.51
N GLY A 52 -6.22 2.99 -3.60
CA GLY A 52 -6.79 3.95 -2.65
C GLY A 52 -6.81 3.45 -1.20
N GLU A 53 -6.84 2.12 -1.00
CA GLU A 53 -6.81 1.48 0.32
C GLU A 53 -5.39 1.19 0.84
N CYS A 54 -4.36 1.39 0.01
CA CYS A 54 -2.97 1.27 0.43
C CYS A 54 -2.58 2.47 1.30
N GLU A 55 -1.81 2.24 2.36
CA GLU A 55 -1.30 3.34 3.21
C GLU A 55 0.23 3.49 3.06
N ASP A 56 0.70 4.73 3.18
CA ASP A 56 2.13 5.02 3.22
C ASP A 56 2.84 4.26 4.35
N ASP A 57 4.09 3.88 4.09
CA ASP A 57 4.96 3.11 4.99
C ASP A 57 4.38 1.75 5.42
N ARG A 58 3.46 1.20 4.62
CA ARG A 58 2.98 -0.18 4.71
C ARG A 58 3.37 -0.94 3.45
N ASN A 59 3.92 -2.13 3.65
CA ASN A 59 4.30 -3.02 2.55
C ASN A 59 3.05 -3.71 1.99
N ASP A 60 2.06 -2.95 1.54
CA ASP A 60 0.80 -3.47 1.02
C ASP A 60 1.01 -4.16 -0.33
N TYR A 61 0.27 -5.25 -0.57
CA TYR A 61 0.33 -6.05 -1.79
C TYR A 61 -1.04 -6.13 -2.45
N ILE A 62 -1.08 -6.09 -3.78
CA ILE A 62 -2.31 -6.29 -4.56
C ILE A 62 -2.13 -7.54 -5.43
N TYR A 63 -3.01 -8.52 -5.25
CA TYR A 63 -3.12 -9.71 -6.12
C TYR A 63 -4.30 -9.55 -7.06
N VAL A 64 -4.05 -9.68 -8.36
CA VAL A 64 -5.10 -9.74 -9.38
C VAL A 64 -5.37 -11.23 -9.64
N LEU A 65 -6.59 -11.68 -9.33
CA LEU A 65 -6.96 -13.10 -9.33
C LEU A 65 -7.25 -13.63 -10.73
N ASP A 66 -7.87 -12.81 -11.56
CA ASP A 66 -8.24 -13.18 -12.93
C ASP A 66 -7.25 -12.60 -13.93
N CYS A 67 -6.07 -13.24 -14.04
CA CYS A 67 -5.06 -12.91 -15.04
C CYS A 67 -5.06 -13.87 -16.24
N TRP A 68 -6.10 -14.71 -16.35
CA TRP A 68 -6.19 -15.76 -17.37
C TRP A 68 -6.84 -15.33 -18.68
N ASP A 69 -7.47 -14.15 -18.72
CA ASP A 69 -7.83 -13.52 -19.97
C ASP A 69 -6.61 -12.81 -20.57
N ALA A 70 -6.16 -13.32 -21.71
CA ALA A 70 -4.97 -12.89 -22.46
C ALA A 70 -5.08 -11.48 -23.08
N ASP A 71 -6.08 -10.70 -22.67
CA ASP A 71 -6.21 -9.32 -23.10
C ASP A 71 -5.29 -8.46 -22.23
N ASP A 72 -4.22 -7.94 -22.87
CA ASP A 72 -3.34 -6.94 -22.29
C ASP A 72 -4.18 -5.67 -22.01
N TYR A 73 -4.74 -5.59 -20.81
CA TYR A 73 -5.25 -4.36 -20.25
C TYR A 73 -4.08 -3.66 -19.54
N PRO A 74 -3.40 -2.69 -20.18
CA PRO A 74 -2.28 -2.02 -19.55
C PRO A 74 -2.74 -1.34 -18.26
N ILE A 75 -2.17 -1.78 -17.14
CA ILE A 75 -2.39 -1.15 -15.84
C ILE A 75 -1.77 0.25 -15.90
N THR A 76 -2.61 1.28 -15.91
CA THR A 76 -2.17 2.67 -15.84
C THR A 76 -2.27 3.15 -14.41
N ILE A 77 -1.13 3.38 -13.76
CA ILE A 77 -1.07 3.95 -12.41
C ILE A 77 -0.85 5.45 -12.53
N ASP A 78 -1.89 6.25 -12.29
CA ASP A 78 -1.79 7.71 -12.21
C ASP A 78 -1.45 8.15 -10.78
N LYS A 79 -0.16 8.43 -10.55
CA LYS A 79 0.35 8.90 -9.25
C LYS A 79 0.05 10.39 -8.97
N SER A 80 -0.61 11.09 -9.89
CA SER A 80 -1.02 12.48 -9.66
C SER A 80 -2.35 12.60 -8.88
N ARG A 81 -3.03 11.46 -8.69
CA ARG A 81 -4.32 11.36 -8.00
C ARG A 81 -4.24 10.66 -6.64
N ILE A 82 -3.02 10.38 -6.18
CA ILE A 82 -2.68 9.79 -4.88
C ILE A 82 -1.92 10.85 -4.08
#